data_AF-A0ABD7HW97-F1
#
_entry.id   AF-A0ABD7HW97-F1
#
_cell.length_a   1.000
_cell.length_b   1.000
_cell.length_c   1.000
_cell.angle_alpha   90.00
_cell.angle_beta   90.00
_cell.angle_gamma   90.00
#
_symmetry.space_group_name_H-M   'P 1'
#
loop_
_entity.id
_entity.type
_entity.pdbx_description
1 polymer ?
#
loop_
_entity_poly.entity_id
_entity_poly.type
_entity_poly.pdbx_seq_one_letter_code
_entity_poly.pdbx_strand_id
1 'polypeptide(L)'
;MTSSSYKDINYADYEFTPATTVGGDMPTRRRRVGDRLKTARRLLFEATELSYDPELDIDWDAPLDSGKHWLAAHRLSLFGTREWDMLSDAQRGELARRELVSLLSFVMDAQGALASLMFRDVIEGNTLADDYTRFQLASVRDISRNATMVGRLINKTGLELQPAPMAVQRLQRFGVPAIPHGPLGRGFILLLHKLIHQLMSELEADGLAQPVVRQVAKICVLVSRRQLEFAEDELYRAVDARKYLPAAWADVSLALVTVLATSLIVRPQVYAGVGLTPRKGRRAAARSENLRHRNSILLRGYFDIAEDAGMFRTGAARAILRGRGLL
;
A
#
# COMPACT_ATOMS: atom_id res chain seq x y z
N MET A 1 -2.73 -44.41 -27.77
CA MET A 1 -2.18 -43.76 -26.56
C MET A 1 -0.74 -43.41 -26.82
N THR A 2 -0.45 -42.16 -27.12
CA THR A 2 0.91 -41.65 -27.29
C THR A 2 1.01 -40.32 -26.55
N SER A 3 1.92 -40.31 -25.58
CA SER A 3 2.29 -39.19 -24.72
C SER A 3 2.95 -38.09 -25.56
N SER A 4 2.38 -36.88 -25.57
CA SER A 4 3.02 -35.71 -26.18
C SER A 4 3.80 -34.94 -25.13
N SER A 5 5.12 -34.96 -25.30
CA SER A 5 6.15 -34.42 -24.41
C SER A 5 6.25 -32.90 -24.56
N TYR A 6 6.21 -32.18 -23.44
CA TYR A 6 6.31 -30.71 -23.31
C TYR A 6 7.73 -30.15 -23.62
N LYS A 7 8.47 -30.70 -24.58
CA LYS A 7 9.91 -30.38 -24.79
C LYS A 7 10.26 -29.56 -26.04
N ASP A 8 9.32 -29.20 -26.90
CA ASP A 8 9.65 -28.48 -28.15
C ASP A 8 9.13 -27.03 -28.16
N ILE A 9 9.57 -26.20 -27.21
CA ILE A 9 9.44 -24.74 -27.34
C ILE A 9 10.82 -24.18 -27.67
N ASN A 10 11.07 -23.98 -28.96
CA ASN A 10 12.27 -23.31 -29.46
C ASN A 10 12.13 -21.80 -29.23
N TYR A 11 12.98 -21.22 -28.38
CA TYR A 11 12.93 -19.79 -27.99
C TYR A 11 13.77 -18.88 -28.90
N ALA A 12 14.32 -19.37 -30.01
CA ALA A 12 15.30 -18.64 -30.81
C ALA A 12 14.74 -17.66 -31.87
N ASP A 13 13.46 -17.75 -32.26
CA ASP A 13 12.95 -17.06 -33.47
C ASP A 13 11.91 -15.96 -33.22
N TYR A 14 11.99 -15.22 -32.12
CA TYR A 14 11.14 -14.02 -31.93
C TYR A 14 11.89 -12.75 -32.32
N GLU A 15 11.94 -12.46 -33.63
CA GLU A 15 12.24 -11.10 -34.08
C GLU A 15 11.12 -10.15 -33.66
N PHE A 16 11.51 -9.13 -32.91
CA PHE A 16 10.62 -8.10 -32.41
C PHE A 16 10.24 -7.12 -33.53
N THR A 17 9.03 -7.25 -34.09
CA THR A 17 8.49 -6.23 -34.99
C THR A 17 7.84 -5.09 -34.19
N PRO A 18 8.30 -3.83 -34.30
CA PRO A 18 7.62 -2.71 -33.67
C PRO A 18 6.27 -2.47 -34.33
N ALA A 19 5.20 -2.27 -33.54
CA ALA A 19 3.90 -1.87 -34.08
C ALA A 19 3.95 -0.42 -34.58
N THR A 20 3.75 -0.22 -35.88
CA THR A 20 3.59 1.09 -36.52
C THR A 20 2.11 1.49 -36.49
N THR A 21 1.80 2.67 -35.95
CA THR A 21 0.48 3.29 -36.07
C THR A 21 0.31 3.87 -37.49
N VAL A 22 -0.94 3.95 -37.95
CA VAL A 22 -1.32 4.42 -39.30
C VAL A 22 -0.95 5.89 -39.57
N GLY A 23 -0.35 6.60 -38.60
CA GLY A 23 0.03 8.02 -38.70
C GLY A 23 1.52 8.33 -38.58
N GLY A 24 2.41 7.34 -38.41
CA GLY A 24 3.87 7.58 -38.37
C GLY A 24 4.40 8.32 -37.13
N ASP A 25 3.55 8.80 -36.23
CA ASP A 25 3.96 9.39 -34.96
C ASP A 25 4.51 8.33 -33.99
N MET A 26 5.66 8.63 -33.38
CA MET A 26 6.19 7.84 -32.27
C MET A 26 5.21 7.88 -31.10
N PRO A 27 4.69 6.73 -30.62
CA PRO A 27 3.85 6.73 -29.43
C PRO A 27 4.67 7.29 -28.27
N THR A 28 4.19 8.39 -27.67
CA THR A 28 4.76 8.97 -26.44
C THR A 28 4.52 7.99 -25.30
N ARG A 29 5.39 6.99 -25.24
CA ARG A 29 5.71 6.08 -24.14
C ARG A 29 4.49 5.49 -23.40
N ARG A 30 3.76 4.56 -24.02
CA ARG A 30 3.12 3.49 -23.25
C ARG A 30 4.23 2.55 -22.78
N ARG A 31 4.47 2.46 -21.46
CA ARG A 31 5.22 1.33 -20.88
C ARG A 31 4.66 0.06 -21.53
N ARG A 32 5.48 -0.70 -22.29
CA ARG A 32 5.02 -1.97 -22.85
C ARG A 32 4.84 -2.91 -21.67
N VAL A 33 3.62 -2.98 -21.16
CA VAL A 33 3.26 -3.95 -20.13
C VAL A 33 3.50 -5.33 -20.75
N GLY A 34 4.46 -6.07 -20.19
CA GLY A 34 4.84 -7.37 -20.70
C GLY A 34 3.70 -8.39 -20.55
N ASP A 35 3.90 -9.57 -21.13
CA ASP A 35 2.99 -10.70 -20.91
C ASP A 35 2.81 -10.97 -19.41
N ARG A 36 1.54 -11.14 -19.00
CA ARG A 36 1.17 -11.26 -17.58
C ARG A 36 1.84 -12.47 -16.93
N LEU A 37 1.91 -13.61 -17.63
CA LEU A 37 2.49 -14.84 -17.11
C LEU A 37 4.02 -14.76 -17.06
N LYS A 38 4.67 -14.17 -18.06
CA LYS A 38 6.13 -13.92 -18.03
C LYS A 38 6.52 -13.01 -16.87
N THR A 39 5.75 -11.95 -16.62
CA THR A 39 5.97 -11.03 -15.50
C THR A 39 5.79 -11.75 -14.17
N ALA A 40 4.69 -12.49 -14.00
CA ALA A 40 4.43 -13.28 -12.79
C ALA A 40 5.53 -14.32 -12.52
N ARG A 41 6.02 -15.00 -13.57
CA ARG A 41 7.14 -15.95 -13.47
C ARG A 41 8.41 -15.30 -12.94
N ARG A 42 8.83 -14.17 -13.52
CA ARG A 42 10.03 -13.45 -13.08
C ARG A 42 9.91 -13.03 -11.60
N LEU A 43 8.78 -12.41 -11.24
CA LEU A 43 8.57 -11.93 -9.88
C LEU A 43 8.44 -13.08 -8.87
N LEU A 44 7.96 -14.26 -9.29
CA LEU A 44 7.94 -15.47 -8.47
C LEU A 44 9.36 -15.99 -8.18
N PHE A 45 10.26 -15.97 -9.17
CA PHE A 45 11.66 -16.30 -8.95
C PHE A 45 12.33 -15.33 -7.98
N GLU A 46 12.13 -14.01 -8.17
CA GLU A 46 12.64 -12.99 -7.24
C GLU A 46 12.11 -13.18 -5.80
N ALA A 47 10.82 -13.54 -5.66
CA ALA A 47 10.23 -13.83 -4.34
C ALA A 47 10.84 -15.07 -3.66
N THR A 48 11.40 -16.00 -4.43
CA THR A 48 12.05 -17.20 -3.90
C THR A 48 13.48 -16.91 -3.45
N GLU A 49 14.23 -16.11 -4.21
CA GLU A 49 15.60 -15.71 -3.88
C GLU A 49 15.66 -14.78 -2.66
N LEU A 50 14.69 -13.86 -2.54
CA LEU A 50 14.63 -12.85 -1.49
C LEU A 50 13.43 -13.09 -0.56
N SER A 51 13.45 -14.25 0.10
CA SER A 51 12.47 -14.64 1.12
C SER A 51 13.03 -14.38 2.52
N TYR A 52 12.38 -13.48 3.27
CA TYR A 52 12.70 -13.21 4.67
C TYR A 52 11.76 -13.97 5.61
N ASP A 53 12.29 -14.47 6.72
CA ASP A 53 11.55 -15.06 7.82
C ASP A 53 11.47 -14.08 9.01
N PRO A 54 10.26 -13.71 9.45
CA PRO A 54 10.07 -12.74 10.53
C PRO A 54 10.69 -13.18 11.87
N GLU A 55 10.83 -14.48 12.11
CA GLU A 55 11.35 -15.03 13.37
C GLU A 55 12.87 -15.13 13.37
N LEU A 56 13.50 -15.21 12.20
CA LEU A 56 14.95 -15.44 12.07
C LEU A 56 15.73 -14.17 11.65
N ASP A 57 15.13 -13.30 10.85
CA ASP A 57 15.84 -12.15 10.24
C ASP A 57 15.73 -10.85 11.06
N ILE A 58 15.07 -10.91 12.22
CA ILE A 58 14.90 -9.78 13.13
C ILE A 58 15.25 -10.21 14.55
N ASP A 59 16.19 -9.48 15.15
CA ASP A 59 16.48 -9.60 16.57
C ASP A 59 15.39 -8.90 17.41
N TRP A 60 14.38 -9.69 17.80
CA TRP A 60 13.28 -9.22 18.64
C TRP A 60 13.69 -9.01 20.10
N ASP A 61 14.80 -9.57 20.54
CA ASP A 61 15.28 -9.48 21.93
C ASP A 61 16.25 -8.31 22.14
N ALA A 62 16.75 -7.72 21.05
CA ALA A 62 17.55 -6.49 21.09
C ALA A 62 16.89 -5.41 21.96
N PRO A 63 17.62 -4.76 22.88
CA PRO A 63 17.04 -3.74 23.76
C PRO A 63 16.57 -2.53 22.96
N LEU A 64 15.54 -1.85 23.49
CA LEU A 64 15.11 -0.55 22.98
C LEU A 64 16.16 0.52 23.33
N ASP A 65 16.38 1.44 22.40
CA ASP A 65 17.35 2.53 22.58
C ASP A 65 16.62 3.77 23.12
N SER A 66 16.93 4.20 24.34
CA SER A 66 16.29 5.35 24.99
C SER A 66 16.57 6.68 24.27
N GLY A 67 17.64 6.76 23.47
CA GLY A 67 17.97 7.93 22.67
C GLY A 67 17.25 8.01 21.32
N LYS A 68 16.47 6.97 20.96
CA LYS A 68 15.79 6.87 19.66
C LYS A 68 14.28 7.00 19.77
N HIS A 69 13.66 7.61 18.77
CA HIS A 69 12.22 7.81 18.73
C HIS A 69 11.48 6.66 18.02
N TRP A 70 10.19 6.51 18.30
CA TRP A 70 9.31 5.60 17.57
C TRP A 70 8.89 6.16 16.21
N LEU A 71 8.69 7.48 16.14
CA LEU A 71 8.40 8.26 14.94
C LEU A 71 9.04 9.63 15.09
N ALA A 72 9.61 10.17 14.00
CA ALA A 72 10.15 11.52 14.01
C ALA A 72 9.06 12.56 14.28
N ALA A 73 9.40 13.62 15.02
CA ALA A 73 8.45 14.67 15.40
C ALA A 73 7.72 15.29 14.19
N HIS A 74 8.46 15.61 13.12
CA HIS A 74 7.89 16.17 11.89
C HIS A 74 6.93 15.20 11.16
N ARG A 75 6.84 13.93 11.58
CA ARG A 75 5.89 12.97 11.03
C ARG A 75 4.62 12.83 11.87
N LEU A 76 4.55 13.45 13.05
CA LEU A 76 3.39 13.33 13.93
C LEU A 76 2.24 14.22 13.48
N SER A 77 1.02 13.73 13.65
CA SER A 77 -0.20 14.38 13.15
C SER A 77 -0.46 15.76 13.76
N LEU A 78 0.00 15.98 15.00
CA LEU A 78 -0.15 17.26 15.70
C LEU A 78 1.02 18.21 15.47
N PHE A 79 2.12 17.76 14.86
CA PHE A 79 3.32 18.60 14.69
C PHE A 79 2.99 19.92 13.97
N GLY A 80 3.48 21.03 14.54
CA GLY A 80 3.22 22.40 14.05
C GLY A 80 1.84 22.97 14.40
N THR A 81 1.07 22.31 15.28
CA THR A 81 -0.22 22.84 15.80
C THR A 81 -0.07 23.41 17.20
N ARG A 82 -1.01 24.28 17.61
CA ARG A 82 -1.06 24.80 18.99
C ARG A 82 -1.16 23.67 20.03
N GLU A 83 -1.89 22.60 19.71
CA GLU A 83 -2.00 21.43 20.58
C GLU A 83 -0.65 20.74 20.79
N TRP A 84 0.23 20.72 19.79
CA TRP A 84 1.58 20.14 19.92
C TRP A 84 2.52 20.96 20.79
N ASP A 85 2.41 22.28 20.72
CA ASP A 85 3.21 23.19 21.56
C ASP A 85 2.84 23.06 23.05
N MET A 86 1.61 22.61 23.34
CA MET A 86 1.14 22.34 24.69
C MET A 86 1.53 20.95 25.24
N LEU A 87 2.05 20.05 24.40
CA LEU A 87 2.49 18.72 24.86
C LEU A 87 3.88 18.79 25.49
N SER A 88 4.04 18.15 26.65
CA SER A 88 5.36 17.88 27.23
C SER A 88 6.15 16.88 26.38
N ASP A 89 7.46 16.81 26.58
CA ASP A 89 8.30 15.87 25.82
C ASP A 89 7.91 14.41 26.06
N ALA A 90 7.48 14.07 27.28
CA ALA A 90 6.91 12.76 27.59
C ALA A 90 5.63 12.49 26.79
N GLN A 91 4.72 13.46 26.68
CA GLN A 91 3.50 13.34 25.88
C GLN A 91 3.81 13.25 24.38
N ARG A 92 4.85 13.93 23.89
CA ARG A 92 5.30 13.85 22.49
C ARG A 92 5.86 12.47 22.16
N GLY A 93 6.68 11.91 23.05
CA GLY A 93 7.19 10.54 22.92
C GLY A 93 6.07 9.50 22.95
N GLU A 94 5.08 9.69 23.83
CA GLU A 94 3.91 8.81 23.88
C GLU A 94 3.02 8.95 22.64
N LEU A 95 2.84 10.16 22.11
CA LEU A 95 2.14 10.38 20.85
C LEU A 95 2.85 9.64 19.71
N ALA A 96 4.17 9.73 19.63
CA ALA A 96 4.97 9.06 18.62
C ALA A 96 4.80 7.53 18.68
N ARG A 97 4.84 6.96 19.89
CA ARG A 97 4.61 5.53 20.11
C ARG A 97 3.21 5.11 19.66
N ARG A 98 2.17 5.88 20.02
CA ARG A 98 0.77 5.57 19.66
C ARG A 98 0.44 5.76 18.19
N GLU A 99 1.00 6.79 17.56
CA GLU A 99 0.83 7.02 16.12
C GLU A 99 1.55 5.95 15.30
N LEU A 100 2.71 5.45 15.74
CA LEU A 100 3.36 4.30 15.12
C LEU A 100 2.43 3.09 15.15
N VAL A 101 1.86 2.77 16.30
CA VAL A 101 0.93 1.64 16.45
C VAL A 101 -0.33 1.84 15.61
N SER A 102 -0.86 3.07 15.50
CA SER A 102 -1.98 3.38 14.60
C SER A 102 -1.64 3.12 13.12
N LEU A 103 -0.46 3.56 12.69
CA LEU A 103 0.05 3.34 11.33
C LEU A 103 0.22 1.85 11.06
N LEU A 104 0.85 1.12 11.96
CA LEU A 104 1.03 -0.33 11.88
C LEU A 104 -0.31 -1.08 11.87
N SER A 105 -1.29 -0.62 12.66
CA SER A 105 -2.66 -1.15 12.63
C SER A 105 -3.34 -0.93 11.28
N PHE A 106 -3.12 0.24 10.65
CA PHE A 106 -3.59 0.48 9.28
C PHE A 106 -2.92 -0.44 8.26
N VAL A 107 -1.61 -0.67 8.37
CA VAL A 107 -0.88 -1.60 7.50
C VAL A 107 -1.45 -3.01 7.62
N MET A 108 -1.68 -3.49 8.85
CA MET A 108 -2.29 -4.79 9.12
C MET A 108 -3.67 -4.93 8.44
N ASP A 109 -4.54 -3.93 8.62
CA ASP A 109 -5.87 -3.93 8.02
C ASP A 109 -5.83 -3.88 6.49
N ALA A 110 -4.93 -3.07 5.92
CA ALA A 110 -4.74 -2.96 4.47
C ALA A 110 -4.18 -4.26 3.87
N GLN A 111 -3.26 -4.91 4.56
CA GLN A 111 -2.72 -6.22 4.19
C GLN A 111 -3.79 -7.31 4.19
N GLY A 112 -4.67 -7.33 5.19
CA GLY A 112 -5.83 -8.23 5.20
C GLY A 112 -6.77 -8.00 4.02
N ALA A 113 -7.04 -6.73 3.67
CA ALA A 113 -7.85 -6.38 2.51
C ALA A 113 -7.19 -6.83 1.18
N LEU A 114 -5.87 -6.63 1.04
CA LEU A 114 -5.11 -7.10 -0.11
C LEU A 114 -5.17 -8.62 -0.24
N ALA A 115 -4.87 -9.36 0.83
CA ALA A 115 -4.93 -10.83 0.82
C ALA A 115 -6.33 -11.34 0.44
N SER A 116 -7.40 -10.69 0.93
CA SER A 116 -8.77 -11.04 0.57
C SER A 116 -9.05 -10.87 -0.94
N LEU A 117 -8.57 -9.78 -1.54
CA LEU A 117 -8.72 -9.54 -2.98
C LEU A 117 -7.89 -10.52 -3.81
N MET A 118 -6.68 -10.85 -3.35
CA MET A 118 -5.82 -11.83 -4.04
C MET A 118 -6.40 -13.23 -3.99
N PHE A 119 -6.97 -13.66 -2.86
CA PHE A 119 -7.69 -14.92 -2.80
C PHE A 119 -8.92 -14.94 -3.71
N ARG A 120 -9.66 -13.84 -3.78
CA ARG A 120 -10.78 -13.72 -4.72
C ARG A 120 -10.29 -13.86 -6.17
N ASP A 121 -9.20 -13.19 -6.53
CA ASP A 121 -8.59 -13.32 -7.86
C ASP A 121 -8.19 -14.76 -8.19
N VAL A 122 -7.70 -15.53 -7.21
CA VAL A 122 -7.38 -16.95 -7.37
C VAL A 122 -8.64 -17.80 -7.55
N ILE A 123 -9.69 -17.53 -6.78
CA ILE A 123 -10.97 -18.25 -6.87
C ILE A 123 -11.66 -18.01 -8.22
N GLU A 124 -11.68 -16.76 -8.69
CA GLU A 124 -12.37 -16.38 -9.93
C GLU A 124 -11.54 -16.63 -11.20
N GLY A 125 -10.22 -16.76 -11.08
CA GLY A 125 -9.31 -16.92 -12.21
C GLY A 125 -9.51 -18.19 -13.04
N ASN A 126 -10.20 -19.21 -12.52
CA ASN A 126 -10.49 -20.51 -13.16
C ASN A 126 -9.25 -21.29 -13.71
N THR A 127 -8.03 -20.79 -13.54
CA THR A 127 -6.76 -21.39 -14.00
C THR A 127 -5.79 -21.59 -12.83
N LEU A 128 -6.05 -22.60 -11.98
CA LEU A 128 -5.29 -22.83 -10.74
C LEU A 128 -3.81 -23.22 -10.92
N ALA A 129 -3.38 -23.57 -12.14
CA ALA A 129 -2.04 -24.10 -12.41
C ALA A 129 -1.06 -23.08 -13.02
N ASP A 130 -1.47 -21.82 -13.23
CA ASP A 130 -0.65 -20.83 -13.91
C ASP A 130 0.30 -20.05 -12.98
N ASP A 131 1.27 -19.36 -13.60
CA ASP A 131 2.30 -18.60 -12.91
C ASP A 131 1.71 -17.37 -12.20
N TYR A 132 0.60 -16.84 -12.71
CA TYR A 132 -0.17 -15.78 -12.07
C TYR A 132 -0.70 -16.22 -10.71
N THR A 133 -1.39 -17.35 -10.64
CA THR A 133 -1.95 -17.91 -9.41
C THR A 133 -0.83 -18.20 -8.40
N ARG A 134 0.28 -18.79 -8.86
CA ARG A 134 1.45 -19.03 -7.99
C ARG A 134 2.05 -17.74 -7.43
N PHE A 135 2.15 -16.69 -8.23
CA PHE A 135 2.61 -15.38 -7.78
C PHE A 135 1.64 -14.72 -6.78
N GLN A 136 0.32 -14.82 -7.02
CA GLN A 136 -0.69 -14.33 -6.08
C GLN A 136 -0.56 -15.03 -4.70
N LEU A 137 -0.43 -16.36 -4.69
CA LEU A 137 -0.25 -17.14 -3.47
C LEU A 137 1.08 -16.83 -2.76
N ALA A 138 2.17 -16.64 -3.52
CA ALA A 138 3.45 -16.21 -2.96
C ALA A 138 3.34 -14.82 -2.31
N SER A 139 2.62 -13.90 -2.93
CA SER A 139 2.38 -12.58 -2.37
C SER A 139 1.48 -12.61 -1.13
N VAL A 140 0.50 -13.51 -1.06
CA VAL A 140 -0.28 -13.74 0.17
C VAL A 140 0.63 -14.25 1.30
N ARG A 141 1.56 -15.17 1.01
CA ARG A 141 2.56 -15.61 1.98
C ARG A 141 3.42 -14.46 2.50
N ASP A 142 3.87 -13.58 1.62
CA ASP A 142 4.61 -12.37 1.99
C ASP A 142 3.79 -11.44 2.89
N ILE A 143 2.51 -11.25 2.57
CA ILE A 143 1.58 -10.48 3.39
C ILE A 143 1.44 -11.10 4.79
N SER A 144 1.30 -12.43 4.90
CA SER A 144 1.23 -13.12 6.19
C SER A 144 2.49 -12.93 7.04
N ARG A 145 3.68 -12.99 6.43
CA ARG A 145 4.95 -12.74 7.13
C ARG A 145 5.06 -11.29 7.61
N ASN A 146 4.67 -10.34 6.77
CA ASN A 146 4.63 -8.92 7.14
C ASN A 146 3.67 -8.68 8.31
N ALA A 147 2.50 -9.31 8.30
CA ALA A 147 1.55 -9.23 9.40
C ALA A 147 2.19 -9.73 10.72
N THR A 148 2.91 -10.85 10.70
CA THR A 148 3.66 -11.34 11.87
C THR A 148 4.68 -10.33 12.37
N MET A 149 5.51 -9.76 11.48
CA MET A 149 6.49 -8.72 11.87
C MET A 149 5.81 -7.50 12.49
N VAL A 150 4.76 -7.00 11.86
CA VAL A 150 3.99 -5.85 12.35
C VAL A 150 3.38 -6.14 13.72
N GLY A 151 2.83 -7.34 13.92
CA GLY A 151 2.28 -7.77 15.21
C GLY A 151 3.34 -7.81 16.31
N ARG A 152 4.51 -8.41 16.04
CA ARG A 152 5.63 -8.43 17.01
C ARG A 152 6.17 -7.04 17.30
N LEU A 153 6.24 -6.16 16.29
CA LEU A 153 6.65 -4.78 16.47
C LEU A 153 5.68 -4.02 17.38
N ILE A 154 4.37 -4.18 17.20
CA ILE A 154 3.35 -3.60 18.08
C ILE A 154 3.54 -4.11 19.51
N ASN A 155 3.69 -5.42 19.71
CA ASN A 155 3.92 -6.00 21.05
C ASN A 155 5.17 -5.39 21.73
N LYS A 156 6.24 -5.16 20.97
CA LYS A 156 7.48 -4.53 21.47
C LYS A 156 7.29 -3.07 21.91
N THR A 157 6.25 -2.37 21.43
CA THR A 157 5.90 -1.04 21.93
C THR A 157 5.22 -1.06 23.31
N GLY A 158 4.73 -2.22 23.74
CA GLY A 158 3.92 -2.38 24.95
C GLY A 158 2.48 -1.86 24.81
N LEU A 159 2.01 -1.63 23.59
CA LEU A 159 0.64 -1.21 23.29
C LEU A 159 -0.10 -2.32 22.52
N GLU A 160 -1.42 -2.28 22.56
CA GLU A 160 -2.27 -3.17 21.78
C GLU A 160 -2.56 -2.61 20.39
N LEU A 161 -2.89 -3.52 19.45
CA LEU A 161 -3.41 -3.17 18.13
C LEU A 161 -4.63 -2.27 18.29
N GLN A 162 -4.63 -1.12 17.62
CA GLN A 162 -5.75 -0.20 17.70
C GLN A 162 -6.82 -0.62 16.70
N PRO A 163 -8.05 -0.98 17.10
CA PRO A 163 -9.07 -1.43 16.17
C PRO A 163 -9.59 -0.29 15.29
N ALA A 164 -9.95 -0.63 14.05
CA ALA A 164 -10.57 0.34 13.14
C ALA A 164 -11.99 0.69 13.63
N PRO A 165 -12.56 1.84 13.26
CA PRO A 165 -13.96 2.13 13.57
C PRO A 165 -14.89 1.01 13.06
N MET A 166 -15.94 0.65 13.80
CA MET A 166 -16.83 -0.47 13.44
C MET A 166 -17.40 -0.37 12.02
N ALA A 167 -17.73 0.84 11.57
CA ALA A 167 -18.21 1.07 10.20
C ALA A 167 -17.16 0.68 9.15
N VAL A 168 -15.89 0.96 9.42
CA VAL A 168 -14.76 0.59 8.55
C VAL A 168 -14.53 -0.91 8.58
N GLN A 169 -14.60 -1.55 9.76
CA GLN A 169 -14.48 -3.01 9.85
C GLN A 169 -15.59 -3.72 9.06
N ARG A 170 -16.84 -3.23 9.12
CA ARG A 170 -17.95 -3.75 8.31
C ARG A 170 -17.71 -3.53 6.83
N LEU A 171 -17.22 -2.34 6.44
CA LEU A 171 -16.87 -2.05 5.05
C LEU A 171 -15.72 -2.94 4.55
N GLN A 172 -14.72 -3.22 5.37
CA GLN A 172 -13.64 -4.15 5.03
C GLN A 172 -14.19 -5.57 4.88
N ARG A 173 -15.01 -6.03 5.82
CA ARG A 173 -15.56 -7.39 5.80
C ARG A 173 -16.48 -7.67 4.61
N PHE A 174 -17.35 -6.73 4.25
CA PHE A 174 -18.39 -6.95 3.23
C PHE A 174 -18.15 -6.17 1.93
N GLY A 175 -17.53 -5.00 2.02
CA GLY A 175 -17.30 -4.12 0.88
C GLY A 175 -16.06 -4.52 0.07
N VAL A 176 -14.94 -4.87 0.71
CA VAL A 176 -13.70 -5.23 -0.01
C VAL A 176 -13.91 -6.42 -0.95
N PRO A 177 -14.53 -7.55 -0.52
CA PRO A 177 -14.80 -8.66 -1.44
C PRO A 177 -15.77 -8.31 -2.58
N ALA A 178 -16.58 -7.26 -2.43
CA ALA A 178 -17.56 -6.82 -3.43
C ALA A 178 -16.99 -5.80 -4.43
N ILE A 179 -15.72 -5.40 -4.31
CA ILE A 179 -15.09 -4.43 -5.21
C ILE A 179 -15.02 -4.98 -6.65
N PRO A 180 -15.60 -4.32 -7.66
CA PRO A 180 -15.63 -4.85 -9.03
C PRO A 180 -14.24 -5.11 -9.61
N HIS A 181 -14.11 -6.17 -10.42
CA HIS A 181 -12.96 -6.36 -11.30
C HIS A 181 -12.88 -5.22 -12.32
N GLY A 182 -11.66 -4.78 -12.61
CA GLY A 182 -11.38 -3.67 -13.54
C GLY A 182 -10.62 -2.51 -12.88
N PRO A 183 -10.63 -1.31 -13.49
CA PRO A 183 -9.79 -0.20 -13.05
C PRO A 183 -10.01 0.26 -11.62
N LEU A 184 -11.24 0.17 -11.10
CA LEU A 184 -11.50 0.53 -9.69
C LEU A 184 -10.80 -0.45 -8.75
N GLY A 185 -10.97 -1.75 -8.94
CA GLY A 185 -10.34 -2.77 -8.10
C GLY A 185 -8.82 -2.77 -8.21
N ARG A 186 -8.27 -2.69 -9.43
CA ARG A 186 -6.82 -2.61 -9.63
C ARG A 186 -6.23 -1.30 -9.09
N GLY A 187 -6.94 -0.19 -9.26
CA GLY A 187 -6.56 1.10 -8.68
C GLY A 187 -6.55 1.05 -7.14
N PHE A 188 -7.54 0.39 -6.53
CA PHE A 188 -7.57 0.19 -5.07
C PHE A 188 -6.42 -0.68 -4.56
N ILE A 189 -6.12 -1.80 -5.24
CA ILE A 189 -4.97 -2.66 -4.92
C ILE A 189 -3.66 -1.86 -5.01
N LEU A 190 -3.47 -1.09 -6.09
CA LEU A 190 -2.29 -0.26 -6.26
C LEU A 190 -2.18 0.82 -5.18
N LEU A 191 -3.29 1.49 -4.83
CA LEU A 191 -3.35 2.48 -3.77
C LEU A 191 -2.85 1.91 -2.45
N LEU A 192 -3.35 0.75 -2.02
CA LEU A 192 -2.95 0.12 -0.77
C LEU A 192 -1.46 -0.26 -0.79
N HIS A 193 -0.97 -0.88 -1.87
CA HIS A 193 0.45 -1.22 -2.00
C HIS A 193 1.35 0.02 -1.96
N LYS A 194 1.00 1.09 -2.70
CA LYS A 194 1.76 2.35 -2.68
C LYS A 194 1.76 2.99 -1.30
N LEU A 195 0.62 3.05 -0.63
CA LEU A 195 0.52 3.61 0.73
C LEU A 195 1.40 2.84 1.72
N ILE A 196 1.30 1.50 1.73
CA ILE A 196 2.15 0.67 2.61
C ILE A 196 3.63 0.88 2.27
N HIS A 197 3.98 0.84 0.99
CA HIS A 197 5.37 1.01 0.55
C HIS A 197 5.94 2.37 0.98
N GLN A 198 5.19 3.45 0.78
CA GLN A 198 5.64 4.80 1.15
C GLN A 198 5.75 4.96 2.66
N LEU A 199 4.76 4.50 3.43
CA LEU A 199 4.82 4.55 4.90
C LEU A 199 6.02 3.78 5.45
N MET A 200 6.30 2.58 4.91
CA MET A 200 7.48 1.81 5.32
C MET A 200 8.79 2.45 4.84
N SER A 201 8.81 3.04 3.65
CA SER A 201 10.00 3.76 3.15
C SER A 201 10.34 4.96 4.04
N GLU A 202 9.34 5.67 4.55
CA GLU A 202 9.55 6.76 5.52
C GLU A 202 10.17 6.25 6.82
N LEU A 203 9.72 5.11 7.33
CA LEU A 203 10.26 4.48 8.53
C LEU A 203 11.69 3.95 8.34
N GLU A 204 11.98 3.39 7.16
CA GLU A 204 13.30 2.86 6.81
C GLU A 204 14.35 3.99 6.75
N ALA A 205 13.98 5.09 6.10
CA ALA A 205 14.85 6.25 5.85
C ALA A 205 15.22 7.02 7.14
N ASP A 206 14.45 6.85 8.20
CA ASP A 206 14.67 7.55 9.47
C ASP A 206 15.82 6.90 10.27
N GLY A 207 17.03 7.45 10.17
CA GLY A 207 18.21 6.95 10.88
C GLY A 207 18.12 7.04 12.42
N LEU A 208 17.26 7.90 12.95
CA LEU A 208 17.07 8.13 14.39
C LEU A 208 15.90 7.33 14.97
N ALA A 209 15.15 6.60 14.14
CA ALA A 209 14.12 5.68 14.60
C ALA A 209 14.73 4.43 15.27
N GLN A 210 13.94 3.80 16.15
CA GLN A 210 14.28 2.54 16.80
C GLN A 210 14.80 1.50 15.78
N PRO A 211 15.92 0.79 16.05
CA PRO A 211 16.53 -0.12 15.08
C PRO A 211 15.57 -1.22 14.58
N VAL A 212 14.73 -1.75 15.48
CA VAL A 212 13.72 -2.76 15.15
C VAL A 212 12.65 -2.23 14.20
N VAL A 213 12.23 -0.96 14.34
CA VAL A 213 11.27 -0.31 13.42
C VAL A 213 11.88 -0.22 12.02
N ARG A 214 13.13 0.23 11.93
CA ARG A 214 13.85 0.35 10.66
C ARG A 214 14.06 -1.00 9.98
N GLN A 215 14.40 -2.04 10.75
CA GLN A 215 14.61 -3.38 10.21
C GLN A 215 13.31 -3.96 9.62
N VAL A 216 12.19 -3.86 10.35
CA VAL A 216 10.87 -4.27 9.86
C VAL A 216 10.49 -3.50 8.61
N ALA A 217 10.68 -2.18 8.62
CA ALA A 217 10.39 -1.31 7.50
C ALA A 217 11.22 -1.69 6.25
N LYS A 218 12.52 -1.91 6.42
CA LYS A 218 13.44 -2.33 5.34
C LYS A 218 12.98 -3.63 4.67
N ILE A 219 12.64 -4.65 5.45
CA ILE A 219 12.15 -5.93 4.91
C ILE A 219 10.84 -5.71 4.15
N CYS A 220 9.89 -4.95 4.73
CA CYS A 220 8.62 -4.63 4.06
C CYS A 220 8.84 -3.88 2.73
N VAL A 221 9.75 -2.92 2.68
CA VAL A 221 10.07 -2.15 1.46
C VAL A 221 10.64 -3.06 0.38
N LEU A 222 11.60 -3.94 0.73
CA LEU A 222 12.20 -4.87 -0.22
C LEU A 222 11.15 -5.82 -0.82
N VAL A 223 10.29 -6.39 0.03
CA VAL A 223 9.23 -7.32 -0.39
C VAL A 223 8.16 -6.63 -1.24
N SER A 224 7.76 -5.41 -0.87
CA SER A 224 6.68 -4.71 -1.55
C SER A 224 7.04 -4.24 -2.97
N ARG A 225 8.32 -4.11 -3.35
CA ARG A 225 8.73 -3.68 -4.71
C ARG A 225 8.14 -4.55 -5.82
N ARG A 226 8.23 -5.88 -5.69
CA ARG A 226 7.66 -6.83 -6.67
C ARG A 226 6.13 -6.75 -6.73
N GLN A 227 5.48 -6.60 -5.59
CA GLN A 227 4.02 -6.49 -5.50
C GLN A 227 3.53 -5.19 -6.15
N LEU A 228 4.31 -4.12 -5.98
CA LEU A 228 4.06 -2.82 -6.57
C LEU A 228 4.17 -2.88 -8.09
N GLU A 229 5.27 -3.44 -8.60
CA GLU A 229 5.47 -3.62 -10.03
C GLU A 229 4.31 -4.42 -10.65
N PHE A 230 3.91 -5.51 -9.99
CA PHE A 230 2.79 -6.31 -10.45
C PHE A 230 1.46 -5.54 -10.44
N ALA A 231 1.17 -4.80 -9.37
CA ALA A 231 -0.05 -4.02 -9.23
C ALA A 231 -0.14 -2.88 -10.26
N GLU A 232 0.99 -2.23 -10.58
CA GLU A 232 1.08 -1.22 -11.63
C GLU A 232 0.71 -1.82 -13.00
N ASP A 233 1.35 -2.92 -13.37
CA ASP A 233 1.09 -3.60 -14.64
C ASP A 233 -0.38 -4.05 -14.75
N GLU A 234 -0.98 -4.56 -13.67
CA GLU A 234 -2.39 -4.93 -13.64
C GLU A 234 -3.34 -3.74 -13.77
N LEU A 235 -2.97 -2.58 -13.23
CA LEU A 235 -3.75 -1.36 -13.43
C LEU A 235 -3.76 -0.96 -14.90
N TYR A 236 -2.60 -0.90 -15.55
CA TYR A 236 -2.52 -0.59 -16.98
C TYR A 236 -3.34 -1.57 -17.81
N ARG A 237 -3.20 -2.89 -17.58
CA ARG A 237 -4.01 -3.91 -18.26
C ARG A 237 -5.51 -3.69 -18.06
N ALA A 238 -5.94 -3.36 -16.84
CA ALA A 238 -7.35 -3.14 -16.54
C ALA A 238 -7.91 -1.87 -17.19
N VAL A 239 -7.12 -0.81 -17.29
CA VAL A 239 -7.55 0.42 -17.98
C VAL A 239 -7.56 0.21 -19.50
N ASP A 240 -6.55 -0.46 -20.08
CA ASP A 240 -6.52 -0.77 -21.51
C ASP A 240 -7.66 -1.71 -21.93
N ALA A 241 -8.05 -2.65 -21.07
CA ALA A 241 -9.17 -3.55 -21.31
C ALA A 241 -10.54 -2.86 -21.15
N ARG A 242 -10.60 -1.64 -20.61
CA ARG A 242 -11.86 -0.91 -20.41
C ARG A 242 -12.41 -0.45 -21.76
N LYS A 243 -13.47 -1.12 -22.23
CA LYS A 243 -14.16 -0.70 -23.45
C LYS A 243 -15.20 0.42 -23.25
N TYR A 244 -16.00 0.45 -22.16
CA TYR A 244 -17.15 1.40 -22.08
C TYR A 244 -17.65 1.84 -20.68
N LEU A 245 -16.97 1.53 -19.57
CA LEU A 245 -17.44 1.99 -18.25
C LEU A 245 -17.15 3.50 -18.05
N PRO A 246 -18.09 4.31 -17.51
CA PRO A 246 -17.86 5.73 -17.29
C PRO A 246 -16.68 5.92 -16.33
N ALA A 247 -15.59 6.50 -16.82
CA ALA A 247 -14.39 6.75 -16.02
C ALA A 247 -14.69 7.54 -14.74
N ALA A 248 -15.74 8.37 -14.78
CA ALA A 248 -16.20 9.20 -13.67
C ALA A 248 -16.54 8.41 -12.40
N TRP A 249 -17.28 7.30 -12.49
CA TRP A 249 -17.70 6.58 -11.27
C TRP A 249 -16.52 5.90 -10.58
N ALA A 250 -15.61 5.32 -11.37
CA ALA A 250 -14.41 4.69 -10.83
C ALA A 250 -13.46 5.73 -10.21
N ASP A 251 -13.23 6.84 -10.90
CA ASP A 251 -12.38 7.93 -10.40
C ASP A 251 -12.92 8.52 -9.09
N VAL A 252 -14.23 8.82 -9.04
CA VAL A 252 -14.87 9.38 -7.84
C VAL A 252 -14.82 8.38 -6.69
N SER A 253 -15.13 7.11 -6.93
CA SER A 253 -15.07 6.07 -5.90
C SER A 253 -13.67 5.90 -5.36
N LEU A 254 -12.67 5.89 -6.24
CA LEU A 254 -11.27 5.75 -5.86
C LEU A 254 -10.75 6.98 -5.11
N ALA A 255 -11.19 8.19 -5.48
CA ALA A 255 -10.93 9.40 -4.72
C ALA A 255 -11.50 9.34 -3.30
N LEU A 256 -12.76 8.90 -3.15
CA LEU A 256 -13.39 8.73 -1.83
C LEU A 256 -12.66 7.69 -0.97
N VAL A 257 -12.29 6.55 -1.57
CA VAL A 257 -11.53 5.50 -0.90
C VAL A 257 -10.13 5.99 -0.52
N THR A 258 -9.48 6.80 -1.35
CA THR A 258 -8.19 7.43 -1.02
C THR A 258 -8.30 8.32 0.21
N VAL A 259 -9.30 9.21 0.25
CA VAL A 259 -9.57 10.06 1.43
C VAL A 259 -9.82 9.20 2.68
N LEU A 260 -10.60 8.13 2.54
CA LEU A 260 -10.89 7.21 3.65
C LEU A 260 -9.61 6.53 4.15
N ALA A 261 -8.84 5.91 3.25
CA ALA A 261 -7.60 5.19 3.58
C ALA A 261 -6.60 6.10 4.30
N THR A 262 -6.33 7.29 3.76
CA THR A 262 -5.42 8.26 4.39
C THR A 262 -5.90 8.71 5.77
N SER A 263 -7.22 8.84 5.96
CA SER A 263 -7.79 9.20 7.28
C SER A 263 -7.67 8.10 8.34
N LEU A 264 -7.39 6.86 7.94
CA LEU A 264 -7.27 5.71 8.84
C LEU A 264 -5.83 5.41 9.27
N ILE A 265 -4.85 6.06 8.64
CA ILE A 265 -3.43 5.97 9.04
C ILE A 265 -3.26 6.47 10.48
N VAL A 266 -3.90 7.60 10.83
CA VAL A 266 -3.89 8.16 12.19
C VAL A 266 -5.29 8.12 12.77
N ARG A 267 -5.52 7.17 13.68
CA ARG A 267 -6.83 6.92 14.30
C ARG A 267 -7.04 7.85 15.49
N PRO A 268 -8.25 8.39 15.73
CA PRO A 268 -8.49 9.34 16.81
C PRO A 268 -8.19 8.83 18.24
N GLN A 269 -8.13 7.51 18.42
CA GLN A 269 -7.81 6.86 19.70
C GLN A 269 -6.41 7.22 20.22
N VAL A 270 -5.46 7.57 19.33
CA VAL A 270 -4.10 7.95 19.73
C VAL A 270 -4.08 9.16 20.66
N TYR A 271 -5.00 10.11 20.46
CA TYR A 271 -5.02 11.37 21.19
C TYR A 271 -5.44 11.23 22.65
N ALA A 272 -6.29 10.23 22.95
CA ALA A 272 -6.72 9.97 24.33
C ALA A 272 -5.53 9.62 25.23
N GLY A 273 -4.51 8.98 24.67
CA GLY A 273 -3.30 8.60 25.38
C GLY A 273 -2.39 9.76 25.82
N VAL A 274 -2.57 10.94 25.23
CA VAL A 274 -1.79 12.13 25.56
C VAL A 274 -2.63 13.21 26.25
N GLY A 275 -3.82 12.84 26.75
CA GLY A 275 -4.72 13.75 27.46
C GLY A 275 -5.57 14.64 26.56
N LEU A 276 -5.61 14.38 25.24
CA LEU A 276 -6.47 15.09 24.30
C LEU A 276 -7.73 14.28 24.00
N THR A 277 -8.89 14.93 23.95
CA THR A 277 -10.09 14.23 23.51
C THR A 277 -9.93 13.82 22.03
N PRO A 278 -10.39 12.62 21.61
CA PRO A 278 -10.25 12.16 20.22
C PRO A 278 -10.79 13.16 19.18
N ARG A 279 -11.86 13.87 19.52
CA ARG A 279 -12.45 14.91 18.66
C ARG A 279 -11.55 16.14 18.56
N LYS A 280 -10.95 16.60 19.66
CA LYS A 280 -10.05 17.76 19.66
C LYS A 280 -8.77 17.44 18.87
N GLY A 281 -8.14 16.30 19.16
CA GLY A 281 -6.94 15.86 18.44
C GLY A 281 -7.18 15.70 16.94
N ARG A 282 -8.30 15.07 16.54
CA ARG A 282 -8.67 14.95 15.11
C ARG A 282 -8.87 16.31 14.44
N ARG A 283 -9.50 17.27 15.12
CA ARG A 283 -9.69 18.63 14.60
C ARG A 283 -8.37 19.39 14.47
N ALA A 284 -7.47 19.22 15.44
CA ALA A 284 -6.13 19.81 15.40
C ALA A 284 -5.31 19.22 14.24
N ALA A 285 -5.26 17.89 14.13
CA ALA A 285 -4.59 17.19 13.03
C ALA A 285 -5.17 17.59 11.66
N ALA A 286 -6.49 17.72 11.52
CA ALA A 286 -7.11 18.17 10.27
C ALA A 286 -6.73 19.62 9.87
N ARG A 287 -6.30 20.45 10.83
CA ARG A 287 -5.79 21.80 10.60
C ARG A 287 -4.28 21.84 10.40
N SER A 288 -3.57 20.75 10.72
CA SER A 288 -2.12 20.66 10.54
C SER A 288 -1.76 20.74 9.05
N GLU A 289 -1.02 21.77 8.70
CA GLU A 289 -0.47 21.92 7.35
C GLU A 289 0.55 20.83 7.04
N ASN A 290 1.38 20.48 8.03
CA ASN A 290 2.37 19.43 7.92
C ASN A 290 1.72 18.06 7.61
N LEU A 291 0.61 17.72 8.28
CA LEU A 291 -0.10 16.47 7.99
C LEU A 291 -0.65 16.44 6.56
N ARG A 292 -1.20 17.57 6.06
CA ARG A 292 -1.67 17.67 4.67
C ARG A 292 -0.51 17.51 3.69
N HIS A 293 0.60 18.19 3.94
CA HIS A 293 1.80 18.10 3.11
C HIS A 293 2.38 16.68 3.06
N ARG A 294 2.49 16.02 4.22
CA ARG A 294 2.91 14.61 4.30
C ARG A 294 1.99 13.72 3.47
N ASN A 295 0.68 13.88 3.61
CA ASN A 295 -0.29 13.04 2.91
C ASN A 295 -0.28 13.28 1.38
N SER A 296 -0.02 14.50 0.91
CA SER A 296 0.12 14.77 -0.53
C SER A 296 1.39 14.17 -1.11
N ILE A 297 2.51 14.17 -0.37
CA ILE A 297 3.74 13.47 -0.77
C ILE A 297 3.52 11.95 -0.82
N LEU A 298 2.91 11.37 0.22
CA LEU A 298 2.62 9.93 0.29
C LEU A 298 1.82 9.44 -0.92
N LEU A 299 0.89 10.25 -1.41
CA LEU A 299 -0.01 9.88 -2.52
C LEU A 299 0.51 10.28 -3.90
N ARG A 300 1.52 11.16 -4.00
CA ARG A 300 2.03 11.67 -5.29
C ARG A 300 2.38 10.54 -6.25
N GLY A 301 3.23 9.60 -5.81
CA GLY A 301 3.65 8.48 -6.66
C GLY A 301 2.53 7.51 -7.03
N TYR A 302 1.42 7.49 -6.31
CA TYR A 302 0.22 6.76 -6.71
C TYR A 302 -0.56 7.52 -7.79
N PHE A 303 -0.78 8.83 -7.59
CA PHE A 303 -1.49 9.65 -8.57
C PHE A 303 -0.74 9.76 -9.88
N ASP A 304 0.59 9.91 -9.87
CA ASP A 304 1.40 9.97 -11.08
C ASP A 304 1.14 8.74 -11.98
N ILE A 305 1.08 7.55 -11.39
CA ILE A 305 0.84 6.30 -12.12
C ILE A 305 -0.62 6.16 -12.53
N ALA A 306 -1.55 6.50 -11.63
CA ALA A 306 -2.97 6.38 -11.94
C ALA A 306 -3.38 7.36 -13.05
N GLU A 307 -2.83 8.58 -13.06
CA GLU A 307 -3.03 9.56 -14.13
C GLU A 307 -2.38 9.15 -15.45
N ASP A 308 -1.15 8.60 -15.41
CA ASP A 308 -0.48 8.03 -16.59
C ASP A 308 -1.28 6.86 -17.19
N ALA A 309 -1.83 5.99 -16.34
CA ALA A 309 -2.77 4.94 -16.75
C ALA A 309 -4.10 5.48 -17.29
N GLY A 310 -4.39 6.78 -17.14
CA GLY A 310 -5.59 7.43 -17.67
C GLY A 310 -6.76 7.52 -16.69
N MET A 311 -6.54 7.32 -15.39
CA MET A 311 -7.50 7.57 -14.32
C MET A 311 -7.47 9.02 -13.83
N PHE A 312 -8.41 9.39 -12.95
CA PHE A 312 -8.52 10.70 -12.32
C PHE A 312 -8.65 11.89 -13.29
N ARG A 313 -9.17 11.66 -14.49
CA ARG A 313 -9.39 12.71 -15.51
C ARG A 313 -10.61 13.59 -15.20
N THR A 314 -11.48 13.12 -14.31
CA THR A 314 -12.73 13.83 -13.99
C THR A 314 -12.54 14.94 -12.96
N GLY A 315 -13.16 16.10 -13.23
CA GLY A 315 -13.10 17.26 -12.34
C GLY A 315 -13.67 16.99 -10.94
N ALA A 316 -14.68 16.13 -10.82
CA ALA A 316 -15.29 15.76 -9.54
C ALA A 316 -14.31 15.00 -8.63
N ALA A 317 -13.60 14.01 -9.16
CA ALA A 317 -12.61 13.24 -8.38
C ALA A 317 -11.46 14.15 -7.91
N ARG A 318 -10.95 15.00 -8.80
CA ARG A 318 -9.91 15.99 -8.46
C ARG A 318 -10.39 17.00 -7.42
N ALA A 319 -11.65 17.45 -7.50
CA ALA A 319 -12.21 18.37 -6.52
C ALA A 319 -12.31 17.74 -5.12
N ILE A 320 -12.70 16.46 -5.02
CA ILE A 320 -12.73 15.72 -3.73
C ILE A 320 -11.34 15.66 -3.11
N LEU A 321 -10.32 15.34 -3.92
CA LEU A 321 -8.94 15.20 -3.46
C LEU A 321 -8.31 16.54 -3.06
N ARG A 322 -8.50 17.59 -3.87
CA ARG A 322 -8.06 18.97 -3.55
C ARG A 322 -8.74 19.51 -2.30
N GLY A 323 -10.04 19.26 -2.14
CA GLY A 323 -10.79 19.66 -0.94
C GLY A 323 -10.27 19.03 0.36
N ARG A 324 -9.43 17.98 0.26
CA ARG A 324 -8.75 17.32 1.38
C ARG A 324 -7.23 17.54 1.39
N GLY A 325 -6.69 18.34 0.46
CA GLY A 325 -5.26 18.62 0.35
C GLY A 325 -4.41 17.40 -0.02
N LEU A 326 -4.98 16.45 -0.77
CA LEU A 326 -4.29 15.24 -1.22
C LEU A 326 -3.73 15.34 -2.65
N LEU A 327 -4.16 16.38 -3.39
CA LEU A 327 -3.65 16.84 -4.68
C LEU A 327 -3.21 18.30 -4.55
#